data_AF-A0A9F5MV32-F1
#
_entry.id   AF-A0A9F5MV32-F1
#
_cell.length_a   1.000
_cell.length_b   1.000
_cell.length_c   1.000
_cell.angle_alpha   90.00
_cell.angle_beta   90.00
_cell.angle_gamma   90.00
#
_symmetry.space_group_name_H-M   'P 1'
#
loop_
_entity.id
_entity.type
_entity.pdbx_description
1 polymer ?
#
loop_
_entity_poly.entity_id
_entity_poly.type
_entity_poly.pdbx_seq_one_letter_code
_entity_poly.pdbx_strand_id
1 'polypeptide(L)'
;YKLQELTEQRRCLITNLEATVVDIQNICHRASERTTFIQTSEKELHELSKKKQQLLEVLESNWKELQEIQELAATQPDSVNEHKLQELTEQRRCLATELEATLAGIQNVCHRASERTMFIPPSERELPELLMKKQQLLEMLESNKKGLHDAQALAAAQPGSISDHKLQELIEQRRSLIANLETTMHEIQKAQELNSEGVSIVQPAEGELYELSVKRQEILEKLESVQRELDEASVAAAAQPGSVSEHTLYKLAEEKSRLVEELGQTTVSLLKAESAASEKVLIGKPADGGENGLGELWTLYEKQHFKETENIEKVHHYASVEHLQPIAKELNQLSAKKQLLRTYLESNWDALQQAQILAAIDPGSVSEHKLQELSEERRNLSKELKKVFQEILVLQQGASEKFLARQPGEDKQKQLTEQRKHLTAELEATVKNIQRAERYASEVLVVIRPSGK
;
A
#
# COMPACT_ATOMS: atom_id res chain seq x y z
N TYR A 1 -2.12 -62.13 42.65
CA TYR A 1 -2.18 -61.71 41.23
C TYR A 1 -2.58 -60.24 41.08
N LYS A 2 -3.84 -59.84 41.35
CA LYS A 2 -4.29 -58.42 41.21
C LYS A 2 -3.43 -57.37 41.93
N LEU A 3 -2.96 -57.66 43.14
CA LEU A 3 -2.10 -56.72 43.89
C LEU A 3 -0.74 -56.48 43.21
N GLN A 4 -0.17 -57.53 42.60
CA GLN A 4 1.10 -57.47 41.89
C GLN A 4 0.95 -56.71 40.57
N GLU A 5 -0.15 -56.94 39.85
CA GLU A 5 -0.50 -56.20 38.63
C GLU A 5 -0.69 -54.70 38.91
N LEU A 6 -1.41 -54.34 39.99
CA LEU A 6 -1.56 -52.95 40.42
C LEU A 6 -0.22 -52.32 40.82
N THR A 7 0.68 -53.10 41.42
CA THR A 7 2.02 -52.64 41.80
C THR A 7 2.88 -52.37 40.56
N GLU A 8 2.77 -53.21 39.53
CA GLU A 8 3.46 -53.02 38.25
C GLU A 8 2.93 -51.81 37.49
N GLN A 9 1.60 -51.68 37.38
CA GLN A 9 0.95 -50.52 36.76
C GLN A 9 1.35 -49.22 37.45
N ARG A 10 1.39 -49.20 38.78
CA ARG A 10 1.87 -48.04 39.54
C ARG A 10 3.32 -47.70 39.24
N ARG A 11 4.19 -48.70 39.09
CA ARG A 11 5.61 -48.49 38.75
C ARG A 11 5.76 -47.90 37.34
N CYS A 12 5.08 -48.47 36.34
CA CYS A 12 5.08 -47.94 34.99
C CYS A 12 4.55 -46.50 34.92
N LEU A 13 3.47 -46.20 35.66
CA LEU A 13 2.92 -44.85 35.72
C LEU A 13 3.92 -43.85 36.32
N ILE A 14 4.61 -44.22 37.40
CA ILE A 14 5.64 -43.38 38.03
C ILE A 14 6.77 -43.08 37.04
N THR A 15 7.32 -44.10 36.35
CA THR A 15 8.40 -43.89 35.37
C THR A 15 7.96 -43.02 34.18
N ASN A 16 6.74 -43.19 33.68
CA ASN A 16 6.20 -42.34 32.61
C ASN A 16 6.02 -40.88 33.06
N LEU A 17 5.58 -40.67 34.31
CA LEU A 17 5.45 -39.34 34.89
C LEU A 17 6.82 -38.68 35.08
N GLU A 18 7.82 -39.42 35.57
CA GLU A 18 9.20 -38.93 35.71
C GLU A 18 9.80 -38.52 34.37
N ALA A 19 9.64 -39.34 33.33
CA ALA A 19 10.08 -39.00 31.97
C ALA A 19 9.39 -37.73 31.43
N THR A 20 8.07 -37.62 31.62
CA THR A 20 7.29 -36.44 31.20
C THR A 20 7.74 -35.17 31.94
N VAL A 21 8.05 -35.28 33.24
CA VAL A 21 8.56 -34.14 34.03
C VAL A 21 9.92 -33.69 33.51
N VAL A 22 10.82 -34.62 33.17
CA VAL A 22 12.12 -34.29 32.57
C VAL A 22 11.94 -33.60 31.21
N ASP A 23 11.03 -34.08 30.37
CA ASP A 23 10.72 -33.44 29.09
C ASP A 23 10.17 -32.02 29.26
N ILE A 24 9.22 -31.82 30.19
CA ILE A 24 8.69 -30.48 30.51
C ILE A 24 9.81 -29.55 31.01
N GLN A 25 10.68 -30.03 31.90
CA GLN A 25 11.80 -29.24 32.40
C GLN A 25 12.76 -28.84 31.27
N ASN A 26 13.06 -29.77 30.35
CA ASN A 26 13.89 -29.50 29.18
C ASN A 26 13.23 -28.48 28.23
N ILE A 27 11.91 -28.54 28.06
CA ILE A 27 11.14 -27.58 27.26
C ILE A 27 11.19 -26.20 27.93
N CYS A 28 10.92 -26.11 29.23
CA CYS A 28 10.95 -24.87 30.00
C CYS A 28 12.34 -24.23 30.01
N HIS A 29 13.41 -25.04 30.17
CA HIS A 29 14.78 -24.56 30.12
C HIS A 29 15.11 -23.95 28.75
N ARG A 30 14.79 -24.66 27.65
CA ARG A 30 14.96 -24.14 26.28
C ARG A 30 14.13 -22.88 26.03
N ALA A 31 12.92 -22.78 26.57
CA ALA A 31 12.10 -21.58 26.45
C ALA A 31 12.75 -20.38 27.16
N SER A 32 13.31 -20.57 28.35
CA SER A 32 14.01 -19.53 29.11
C SER A 32 15.30 -19.05 28.42
N GLU A 33 16.05 -19.95 27.79
CA GLU A 33 17.24 -19.59 27.00
C GLU A 33 16.87 -18.78 25.76
N ARG A 34 15.75 -19.12 25.09
CA ARG A 34 15.23 -18.35 23.95
C ARG A 34 14.85 -16.92 24.35
N THR A 35 14.13 -16.74 25.47
CA THR A 35 13.68 -15.42 25.90
C THR A 35 14.84 -14.47 26.25
N THR A 36 15.90 -14.99 26.88
CA THR A 36 17.06 -14.16 27.23
C THR A 36 17.87 -13.76 26.00
N PHE A 37 17.97 -14.63 24.99
CA PHE A 37 18.66 -14.32 23.75
C PHE A 37 17.88 -13.35 22.84
N ILE A 38 16.56 -13.49 22.75
CA ILE A 38 15.71 -12.55 21.97
C ILE A 38 15.92 -11.12 22.52
N GLN A 39 15.85 -10.95 23.84
CA GLN A 39 16.05 -9.65 24.49
C GLN A 39 17.42 -9.04 24.23
N THR A 40 18.50 -9.83 24.15
CA THR A 40 19.84 -9.29 23.86
C THR A 40 19.97 -8.84 22.42
N SER A 41 19.43 -9.62 21.46
CA SER A 41 19.44 -9.25 20.05
C SER A 41 18.58 -8.02 19.73
N GLU A 42 17.40 -7.88 20.36
CA GLU A 42 16.55 -6.71 20.22
C GLU A 42 17.23 -5.44 20.75
N LYS A 43 17.89 -5.53 21.90
CA LYS A 43 18.64 -4.40 22.48
C LYS A 43 19.81 -3.98 21.58
N GLU A 44 20.59 -4.94 21.08
CA GLU A 44 21.72 -4.65 20.17
C GLU A 44 21.24 -4.00 18.87
N LEU A 45 20.14 -4.51 18.29
CA LEU A 45 19.53 -3.95 17.08
C LEU A 45 19.00 -2.53 17.32
N HIS A 46 18.37 -2.27 18.46
CA HIS A 46 17.90 -0.95 18.84
C HIS A 46 19.05 0.08 18.92
N GLU A 47 20.14 -0.26 19.61
CA GLU A 47 21.31 0.62 19.72
C GLU A 47 21.97 0.89 18.37
N LEU A 48 22.12 -0.13 17.52
CA LEU A 48 22.66 0.03 16.17
C LEU A 48 21.74 0.89 15.28
N SER A 49 20.42 0.72 15.40
CA SER A 49 19.45 1.55 14.66
C SER A 49 19.50 3.01 15.11
N LYS A 50 19.66 3.26 16.42
CA LYS A 50 19.85 4.61 16.96
C LYS A 50 21.15 5.23 16.45
N LYS A 51 22.24 4.48 16.45
CA LYS A 51 23.53 4.94 15.90
C LYS A 51 23.42 5.26 14.40
N LYS A 52 22.73 4.42 13.62
CA LYS A 52 22.46 4.67 12.19
C LYS A 52 21.76 6.01 12.00
N GLN A 53 20.70 6.28 12.78
CA GLN A 53 19.95 7.52 12.69
C GLN A 53 20.83 8.75 13.00
N GLN A 54 21.65 8.67 14.06
CA GLN A 54 22.58 9.74 14.41
C GLN A 54 23.63 10.00 13.31
N LEU A 55 24.19 8.95 12.70
CA LEU A 55 25.14 9.10 11.61
C LEU A 55 24.53 9.76 10.37
N LEU A 56 23.26 9.46 10.07
CA LEU A 56 22.52 10.10 8.97
C LEU A 56 22.29 11.59 9.23
N GLU A 57 21.90 11.97 10.45
CA GLU A 57 21.71 13.38 10.84
C GLU A 57 23.02 14.17 10.74
N VAL A 58 24.14 13.58 11.17
CA VAL A 58 25.47 14.22 11.07
C VAL A 58 25.91 14.34 9.60
N LEU A 59 25.67 13.32 8.77
CA LEU A 59 25.95 13.38 7.34
C LEU A 59 25.14 14.46 6.63
N GLU A 60 23.85 14.61 6.97
CA GLU A 60 23.00 15.65 6.40
C GLU A 60 23.49 17.06 6.79
N SER A 61 23.86 17.26 8.05
CA SER A 61 24.43 18.52 8.53
C SER A 61 25.74 18.85 7.82
N ASN A 62 26.66 17.88 7.71
CA ASN A 62 27.92 18.02 6.99
C ASN A 62 27.71 18.36 5.51
N TRP A 63 26.70 17.76 4.87
CA TRP A 63 26.34 18.08 3.49
C TRP A 63 25.88 19.53 3.33
N LYS A 64 25.02 20.03 4.23
CA LYS A 64 24.56 21.43 4.23
C LYS A 64 25.73 22.41 4.39
N GLU A 65 26.63 22.16 5.34
CA GLU A 65 27.82 23.00 5.55
C GLU A 65 28.74 23.02 4.32
N LEU A 66 28.92 21.87 3.68
CA LEU A 66 29.73 21.75 2.46
C LEU A 66 29.09 22.53 1.30
N GLN A 67 27.76 22.46 1.16
CA GLN A 67 27.03 23.23 0.16
C GLN A 67 27.15 24.75 0.41
N GLU A 68 26.98 25.21 1.66
CA GLU A 68 27.14 26.63 2.02
C GLU A 68 28.55 27.15 1.68
N ILE A 69 29.60 26.37 1.96
CA ILE A 69 30.98 26.76 1.62
C ILE A 69 31.20 26.78 0.11
N GLN A 70 30.61 25.86 -0.65
CA GLN A 70 30.68 25.86 -2.11
C GLN A 70 29.98 27.08 -2.72
N GLU A 71 28.84 27.48 -2.17
CA GLU A 71 28.11 28.68 -2.59
C GLU A 71 28.92 29.96 -2.27
N LEU A 72 29.54 30.03 -1.08
CA LEU A 72 30.46 31.11 -0.73
C LEU A 72 31.68 31.13 -1.66
N ALA A 73 32.20 29.97 -2.07
CA ALA A 73 33.31 29.87 -3.00
C ALA A 73 33.00 30.39 -4.40
N ALA A 74 31.78 30.18 -4.87
CA ALA A 74 31.33 30.70 -6.15
C ALA A 74 31.21 32.24 -6.14
N THR A 75 30.89 32.85 -4.99
CA THR A 75 30.68 34.30 -4.87
C THR A 75 31.94 35.06 -4.45
N GLN A 76 32.81 34.46 -3.63
CA GLN A 76 33.98 35.09 -3.03
C GLN A 76 35.17 34.10 -2.96
N PRO A 77 35.84 33.82 -4.09
CA PRO A 77 36.86 32.77 -4.17
C PRO A 77 38.06 33.01 -3.23
N ASP A 78 38.42 34.27 -2.96
CA ASP A 78 39.53 34.62 -2.06
C ASP A 78 39.21 34.39 -0.56
N SER A 79 37.94 34.18 -0.22
CA SER A 79 37.49 33.95 1.16
C SER A 79 37.40 32.46 1.54
N VAL A 80 37.58 31.58 0.56
CA VAL A 80 37.36 30.15 0.72
C VAL A 80 38.55 29.52 1.41
N ASN A 81 38.29 28.93 2.57
CA ASN A 81 39.29 28.14 3.25
C ASN A 81 39.34 26.73 2.64
N GLU A 82 40.22 26.50 1.67
CA GLU A 82 40.46 25.19 1.04
C GLU A 82 40.66 24.06 2.07
N HIS A 83 41.31 24.39 3.20
CA HIS A 83 41.48 23.46 4.32
C HIS A 83 40.14 23.01 4.92
N LYS A 84 39.15 23.90 5.06
CA LYS A 84 37.83 23.58 5.62
C LYS A 84 37.04 22.66 4.68
N LEU A 85 37.14 22.89 3.36
CA LEU A 85 36.52 22.01 2.35
C LEU A 85 37.13 20.61 2.39
N GLN A 86 38.45 20.52 2.50
CA GLN A 86 39.17 19.25 2.64
C GLN A 86 38.78 18.53 3.94
N GLU A 87 38.69 19.25 5.06
CA GLU A 87 38.26 18.72 6.35
C GLU A 87 36.84 18.12 6.29
N LEU A 88 35.86 18.85 5.74
CA LEU A 88 34.49 18.35 5.62
C LEU A 88 34.38 17.15 4.69
N THR A 89 35.16 17.15 3.61
CA THR A 89 35.24 16.01 2.67
C THR A 89 35.77 14.76 3.37
N GLU A 90 36.80 14.92 4.19
CA GLU A 90 37.39 13.82 4.96
C GLU A 90 36.44 13.33 6.07
N GLN A 91 35.79 14.25 6.79
CA GLN A 91 34.75 13.90 7.78
C GLN A 91 33.63 13.07 7.15
N ARG A 92 33.15 13.47 5.97
CA ARG A 92 32.12 12.73 5.23
C ARG A 92 32.57 11.31 4.87
N ARG A 93 33.82 11.13 4.44
CA ARG A 93 34.40 9.82 4.13
C ARG A 93 34.43 8.92 5.37
N CYS A 94 34.84 9.46 6.52
CA CYS A 94 34.83 8.75 7.80
C CYS A 94 33.40 8.36 8.22
N LEU A 95 32.45 9.30 8.19
CA LEU A 95 31.05 9.05 8.53
C LEU A 95 30.39 8.00 7.64
N ALA A 96 30.67 8.02 6.33
CA ALA A 96 30.18 7.00 5.40
C ALA A 96 30.71 5.60 5.76
N THR A 97 32.01 5.50 6.10
CA THR A 97 32.63 4.25 6.54
C THR A 97 31.99 3.73 7.84
N GLU A 98 31.70 4.62 8.81
CA GLU A 98 31.02 4.25 10.05
C GLU A 98 29.57 3.80 9.83
N LEU A 99 28.87 4.42 8.88
CA LEU A 99 27.51 4.05 8.51
C LEU A 99 27.48 2.65 7.89
N GLU A 100 28.39 2.35 6.95
CA GLU A 100 28.55 1.02 6.36
C GLU A 100 28.84 -0.04 7.43
N ALA A 101 29.77 0.24 8.35
CA ALA A 101 30.07 -0.66 9.46
C ALA A 101 28.86 -0.90 10.38
N THR A 102 28.06 0.15 10.63
CA THR A 102 26.84 0.05 11.44
C THR A 102 25.77 -0.80 10.73
N LEU A 103 25.59 -0.63 9.42
CA LEU A 103 24.66 -1.44 8.61
C LEU A 103 25.08 -2.92 8.57
N ALA A 104 26.38 -3.19 8.41
CA ALA A 104 26.92 -4.55 8.50
C ALA A 104 26.68 -5.16 9.90
N GLY A 105 26.81 -4.35 10.96
CA GLY A 105 26.44 -4.74 12.33
C GLY A 105 24.97 -5.17 12.43
N ILE A 106 24.04 -4.37 11.89
CA ILE A 106 22.60 -4.69 11.90
C ILE A 106 22.35 -6.01 11.16
N GLN A 107 22.91 -6.18 9.96
CA GLN A 107 22.79 -7.42 9.19
C GLN A 107 23.30 -8.64 9.98
N ASN A 108 24.44 -8.52 10.64
CA ASN A 108 25.00 -9.59 11.47
C ASN A 108 24.09 -9.94 12.66
N VAL A 109 23.50 -8.94 13.34
CA VAL A 109 22.55 -9.20 14.43
C VAL A 109 21.31 -9.91 13.91
N CYS A 110 20.74 -9.46 12.80
CA CYS A 110 19.59 -10.10 12.15
C CYS A 110 19.92 -11.55 11.74
N HIS A 111 21.10 -11.77 11.15
CA HIS A 111 21.53 -13.10 10.75
C HIS A 111 21.68 -14.03 11.96
N ARG A 112 22.35 -13.59 13.03
CA ARG A 112 22.48 -14.37 14.28
C ARG A 112 21.13 -14.68 14.93
N ALA A 113 20.20 -13.71 14.92
CA ALA A 113 18.85 -13.91 15.41
C ALA A 113 18.11 -14.98 14.58
N SER A 114 18.24 -14.93 13.25
CA SER A 114 17.66 -15.91 12.32
C SER A 114 18.28 -17.31 12.47
N GLU A 115 19.61 -17.40 12.54
CA GLU A 115 20.35 -18.66 12.69
C GLU A 115 19.96 -19.42 13.94
N ARG A 116 19.72 -18.74 15.08
CA ARG A 116 19.38 -19.39 16.35
C ARG A 116 17.90 -19.72 16.52
N THR A 117 17.03 -19.16 15.68
CA THR A 117 15.61 -19.56 15.62
C THR A 117 15.41 -20.88 14.86
N MET A 118 16.43 -21.76 14.85
CA MET A 118 16.64 -22.95 14.01
C MET A 118 15.68 -24.14 14.21
N PHE A 119 14.48 -23.90 14.73
CA PHE A 119 13.36 -24.84 14.59
C PHE A 119 12.29 -24.35 13.62
N ILE A 120 12.61 -23.28 12.91
CA ILE A 120 11.85 -22.79 11.78
C ILE A 120 12.35 -23.50 10.51
N PRO A 121 11.46 -24.12 9.71
CA PRO A 121 11.82 -24.76 8.45
C PRO A 121 12.67 -23.84 7.56
N PRO A 122 13.65 -24.38 6.80
CA PRO A 122 14.50 -23.59 5.90
C PRO A 122 13.72 -22.62 4.98
N SER A 123 12.49 -22.97 4.61
CA SER A 123 11.59 -22.19 3.76
C SER A 123 11.11 -20.86 4.37
N GLU A 124 11.16 -20.69 5.70
CA GLU A 124 10.83 -19.42 6.36
C GLU A 124 12.02 -18.46 6.43
N ARG A 125 13.26 -18.94 6.26
CA ARG A 125 14.47 -18.09 6.25
C ARG A 125 14.72 -17.38 4.94
N GLU A 126 14.32 -18.00 3.83
CA GLU A 126 14.56 -17.47 2.49
C GLU A 126 13.65 -16.27 2.18
N LEU A 127 12.44 -16.24 2.72
CA LEU A 127 11.45 -15.21 2.40
C LEU A 127 11.87 -13.79 2.84
N PRO A 128 12.35 -13.53 4.07
CA PRO A 128 12.85 -12.22 4.46
C PRO A 128 14.04 -11.74 3.63
N GLU A 129 14.97 -12.63 3.27
CA GLU A 129 16.13 -12.30 2.45
C GLU A 129 15.72 -11.94 1.03
N LEU A 130 14.78 -12.69 0.44
CA LEU A 130 14.22 -12.40 -0.88
C LEU A 130 13.44 -11.08 -0.90
N LEU A 131 12.69 -10.77 0.16
CA LEU A 131 12.01 -9.47 0.30
C LEU A 131 12.99 -8.31 0.39
N MET A 132 14.10 -8.47 1.13
CA MET A 132 15.15 -7.46 1.20
C MET A 132 15.82 -7.26 -0.17
N LYS A 133 16.12 -8.36 -0.88
CA LYS A 133 16.67 -8.34 -2.25
C LYS A 133 15.72 -7.65 -3.24
N LYS A 134 14.41 -7.91 -3.14
CA LYS A 134 13.37 -7.22 -3.93
C LYS A 134 13.43 -5.71 -3.71
N GLN A 135 13.50 -5.26 -2.45
CA GLN A 135 13.58 -3.84 -2.12
C GLN A 135 14.84 -3.18 -2.70
N GLN A 136 16.00 -3.84 -2.59
CA GLN A 136 17.26 -3.35 -3.18
C GLN A 136 17.19 -3.25 -4.71
N LEU A 137 16.58 -4.23 -5.39
CA LEU A 137 16.40 -4.21 -6.84
C LEU A 137 15.48 -3.05 -7.29
N LEU A 138 14.44 -2.74 -6.53
CA LEU A 138 13.55 -1.60 -6.79
C LEU A 138 14.29 -0.25 -6.64
N GLU A 139 15.12 -0.10 -5.61
CA GLU A 139 15.94 1.10 -5.41
C GLU A 139 16.95 1.29 -6.55
N MET A 140 17.60 0.21 -6.99
CA MET A 140 18.51 0.24 -8.13
C MET A 140 17.79 0.59 -9.45
N LEU A 141 16.57 0.10 -9.65
CA LEU A 141 15.75 0.44 -10.82
C LEU A 141 15.36 1.92 -10.85
N GLU A 142 14.96 2.50 -9.72
CA GLU A 142 14.62 3.92 -9.65
C GLU A 142 15.86 4.82 -9.90
N SER A 143 17.00 4.43 -9.32
CA SER A 143 18.28 5.11 -9.56
C SER A 143 18.71 5.04 -11.04
N ASN A 144 18.62 3.85 -11.65
CA ASN A 144 18.91 3.67 -13.07
C ASN A 144 17.97 4.50 -13.96
N LYS A 145 16.66 4.52 -13.65
CA LYS A 145 15.66 5.34 -14.36
C LYS A 145 16.00 6.83 -14.31
N LYS A 146 16.40 7.34 -13.14
CA LYS A 146 16.86 8.74 -12.99
C LYS A 146 18.10 9.01 -13.84
N GLY A 147 19.11 8.13 -13.77
CA GLY A 147 20.32 8.25 -14.59
C GLY A 147 20.05 8.22 -16.10
N LEU A 148 19.07 7.43 -16.54
CA LEU A 148 18.65 7.34 -17.94
C LEU A 148 17.95 8.64 -18.39
N HIS A 149 17.09 9.21 -17.54
CA HIS A 149 16.45 10.50 -17.78
C HIS A 149 17.48 11.64 -17.86
N ASP A 150 18.42 11.70 -16.91
CA ASP A 150 19.48 12.72 -16.88
C ASP A 150 20.38 12.61 -18.12
N ALA A 151 20.69 11.38 -18.55
CA ALA A 151 21.44 11.13 -19.77
C ALA A 151 20.68 11.61 -21.03
N GLN A 152 19.38 11.34 -21.11
CA GLN A 152 18.56 11.81 -22.22
C GLN A 152 18.47 13.34 -22.26
N ALA A 153 18.32 13.98 -21.10
CA ALA A 153 18.28 15.45 -21.00
C ALA A 153 19.61 16.09 -21.44
N LEU A 154 20.74 15.52 -21.02
CA LEU A 154 22.07 15.97 -21.44
C LEU A 154 22.30 15.79 -22.94
N ALA A 155 21.92 14.63 -23.50
CA ALA A 155 22.03 14.39 -24.94
C ALA A 155 21.18 15.38 -25.76
N ALA A 156 20.00 15.76 -25.26
CA ALA A 156 19.13 16.75 -25.90
C ALA A 156 19.69 18.18 -25.80
N ALA A 157 20.25 18.55 -24.64
CA ALA A 157 20.82 19.87 -24.42
C ALA A 157 22.15 20.05 -25.16
N GLN A 158 22.96 18.99 -25.25
CA GLN A 158 24.31 19.00 -25.81
C GLN A 158 24.53 17.73 -26.63
N PRO A 159 24.17 17.73 -27.92
CA PRO A 159 24.42 16.59 -28.80
C PRO A 159 25.90 16.19 -28.79
N GLY A 160 26.19 14.93 -28.46
CA GLY A 160 27.56 14.39 -28.34
C GLY A 160 28.19 14.47 -26.94
N SER A 161 27.53 15.09 -25.96
CA SER A 161 27.98 15.09 -24.54
C SER A 161 27.92 13.70 -23.90
N ILE A 162 27.02 12.84 -24.39
CA ILE A 162 26.86 11.45 -23.97
C ILE A 162 27.08 10.57 -25.18
N SER A 163 27.95 9.56 -25.01
CA SER A 163 28.15 8.55 -26.03
C SER A 163 26.92 7.65 -26.11
N ASP A 164 26.51 7.27 -27.33
CA ASP A 164 25.45 6.27 -27.55
C ASP A 164 25.72 4.99 -26.76
N HIS A 165 27.00 4.65 -26.57
CA HIS A 165 27.44 3.53 -25.76
C HIS A 165 26.99 3.64 -24.29
N LYS A 166 27.07 4.83 -23.67
CA LYS A 166 26.67 5.03 -22.27
C LYS A 166 25.15 4.90 -22.09
N LEU A 167 24.39 5.43 -23.05
CA LEU A 167 22.93 5.29 -23.06
C LEU A 167 22.52 3.82 -23.22
N GLN A 168 23.18 3.10 -24.13
CA GLN A 168 22.98 1.67 -24.33
C GLN A 168 23.34 0.85 -23.08
N GLU A 169 24.42 1.20 -22.37
CA GLU A 169 24.80 0.57 -21.10
C GLU A 169 23.70 0.71 -20.04
N LEU A 170 23.12 1.91 -19.86
CA LEU A 170 22.04 2.15 -18.91
C LEU A 170 20.77 1.36 -19.26
N ILE A 171 20.45 1.24 -20.55
CA ILE A 171 19.32 0.44 -21.05
C ILE A 171 19.54 -1.05 -20.73
N GLU A 172 20.75 -1.55 -20.97
CA GLU A 172 21.06 -2.96 -20.73
C GLU A 172 21.09 -3.29 -19.22
N GLN A 173 21.64 -2.39 -18.40
CA GLN A 173 21.55 -2.48 -16.94
C GLN A 173 20.09 -2.54 -16.47
N ARG A 174 19.21 -1.71 -17.03
CA ARG A 174 17.79 -1.73 -16.71
C ARG A 174 17.14 -3.08 -17.01
N ARG A 175 17.41 -3.64 -18.19
CA ARG A 175 16.90 -4.97 -18.58
C ARG A 175 17.36 -6.05 -17.61
N SER A 176 18.64 -6.06 -17.25
CA SER A 176 19.19 -7.01 -16.29
C SER A 176 18.54 -6.87 -14.91
N LEU A 177 18.34 -5.64 -14.43
CA LEU A 177 17.66 -5.39 -13.16
C LEU A 177 16.20 -5.87 -13.15
N ILE A 178 15.46 -5.68 -14.25
CA ILE A 178 14.08 -6.19 -14.41
C ILE A 178 14.08 -7.72 -14.35
N ALA A 179 14.95 -8.40 -15.10
CA ALA A 179 15.03 -9.86 -15.10
C ALA A 179 15.36 -10.44 -13.71
N ASN A 180 16.26 -9.77 -12.97
CA ASN A 180 16.60 -10.15 -11.59
C ASN A 180 15.43 -9.95 -10.63
N LEU A 181 14.64 -8.88 -10.81
CA LEU A 181 13.44 -8.62 -10.03
C LEU A 181 12.37 -9.67 -10.29
N GLU A 182 12.08 -10.00 -11.54
CA GLU A 182 11.13 -11.05 -11.93
C GLU A 182 11.53 -12.41 -11.33
N THR A 183 12.81 -12.76 -11.44
CA THR A 183 13.35 -13.99 -10.82
C THR A 183 13.14 -13.99 -9.31
N THR A 184 13.45 -12.88 -8.64
CA THR A 184 13.29 -12.76 -7.19
C THR A 184 11.82 -12.81 -6.77
N MET A 185 10.90 -12.23 -7.55
CA MET A 185 9.46 -12.35 -7.28
C MET A 185 8.97 -13.79 -7.43
N HIS A 186 9.46 -14.53 -8.42
CA HIS A 186 9.13 -15.94 -8.59
C HIS A 186 9.66 -16.80 -7.43
N GLU A 187 10.88 -16.52 -6.95
CA GLU A 187 11.45 -17.14 -5.75
C GLU A 187 10.61 -16.84 -4.49
N ILE A 188 10.16 -15.59 -4.31
CA ILE A 188 9.26 -15.19 -3.21
C ILE A 188 7.96 -15.98 -3.27
N GLN A 189 7.35 -16.06 -4.45
CA GLN A 189 6.09 -16.79 -4.63
C GLN A 189 6.27 -18.27 -4.29
N LYS A 190 7.34 -18.90 -4.80
CA LYS A 190 7.65 -20.30 -4.50
C LYS A 190 7.91 -20.53 -3.00
N ALA A 191 8.62 -19.63 -2.33
CA ALA A 191 8.84 -19.70 -0.89
C ALA A 191 7.53 -19.57 -0.10
N GLN A 192 6.61 -18.71 -0.55
CA GLN A 192 5.27 -18.59 0.03
C GLN A 192 4.45 -19.87 -0.15
N GLU A 193 4.45 -20.45 -1.35
CA GLU A 193 3.74 -21.72 -1.65
C GLU A 193 4.23 -22.86 -0.75
N LEU A 194 5.55 -22.99 -0.57
CA LEU A 194 6.14 -24.00 0.33
C LEU A 194 5.78 -23.78 1.81
N ASN A 195 5.68 -22.53 2.25
CA ASN A 195 5.26 -22.20 3.60
C ASN A 195 3.75 -22.45 3.82
N SER A 196 2.93 -22.28 2.78
CA SER A 196 1.51 -22.65 2.81
C SER A 196 1.30 -24.17 2.86
N GLU A 197 2.18 -24.96 2.23
CA GLU A 197 2.10 -26.43 2.22
C GLU A 197 2.47 -27.08 3.58
N GLY A 198 3.38 -26.45 4.34
CA GLY A 198 3.82 -26.94 5.66
C GLY A 198 2.79 -26.80 6.79
N VAL A 199 1.80 -25.92 6.62
CA VAL A 199 0.68 -25.73 7.55
C VAL A 199 -0.60 -26.27 6.90
N SER A 200 -0.59 -27.54 6.49
CA SER A 200 -1.77 -28.22 5.95
C SER A 200 -2.81 -28.56 7.04
N ILE A 201 -3.26 -27.53 7.76
CA ILE A 201 -4.68 -27.34 8.09
C ILE A 201 -5.10 -26.06 7.37
N VAL A 202 -4.78 -25.95 6.07
CA VAL A 202 -5.26 -24.86 5.23
C VAL A 202 -6.78 -24.95 5.19
N GLN A 203 -7.43 -23.90 5.67
CA GLN A 203 -8.87 -23.80 5.56
C GLN A 203 -9.25 -23.79 4.07
N PRO A 204 -10.24 -24.56 3.62
CA PRO A 204 -10.64 -24.63 2.21
C PRO A 204 -11.03 -23.27 1.57
N ALA A 205 -11.13 -22.19 2.35
CA ALA A 205 -11.39 -20.84 1.87
C ALA A 205 -10.15 -20.14 1.26
N GLU A 206 -8.93 -20.50 1.65
CA GLU A 206 -7.71 -19.84 1.14
C GLU A 206 -7.37 -20.30 -0.29
N GLY A 207 -7.63 -21.57 -0.61
CA GLY A 207 -7.47 -22.08 -1.98
C GLY A 207 -8.39 -21.38 -2.99
N GLU A 208 -9.65 -21.15 -2.63
CA GLU A 208 -10.61 -20.44 -3.48
C GLU A 208 -10.19 -18.97 -3.70
N LEU A 209 -9.65 -18.29 -2.68
CA LEU A 209 -9.13 -16.94 -2.82
C LEU A 209 -7.93 -16.87 -3.77
N TYR A 210 -7.02 -17.84 -3.67
CA TYR A 210 -5.86 -17.91 -4.55
C TYR A 210 -6.27 -18.15 -6.00
N GLU A 211 -7.12 -19.15 -6.27
CA GLU A 211 -7.63 -19.45 -7.62
C GLU A 211 -8.33 -18.24 -8.26
N LEU A 212 -9.18 -17.54 -7.49
CA LEU A 212 -9.86 -16.35 -7.98
C LEU A 212 -8.91 -15.16 -8.21
N SER A 213 -7.84 -15.05 -7.43
CA SER A 213 -6.80 -14.04 -7.62
C SER A 213 -6.01 -14.29 -8.89
N VAL A 214 -5.58 -15.54 -9.13
CA VAL A 214 -4.90 -15.94 -10.37
C VAL A 214 -5.80 -15.67 -11.58
N LYS A 215 -7.07 -16.07 -11.51
CA LYS A 215 -8.04 -15.81 -12.58
C LYS A 215 -8.21 -14.30 -12.85
N ARG A 216 -8.27 -13.47 -11.82
CA ARG A 216 -8.35 -12.01 -11.95
C ARG A 216 -7.15 -11.46 -12.73
N GLN A 217 -5.95 -11.94 -12.41
CA GLN A 217 -4.72 -11.51 -13.07
C GLN A 217 -4.72 -11.92 -14.56
N GLU A 218 -5.09 -13.16 -14.89
CA GLU A 218 -5.20 -13.61 -16.28
C GLU A 218 -6.19 -12.78 -17.10
N ILE A 219 -7.32 -12.36 -16.50
CA ILE A 219 -8.30 -11.51 -17.19
C ILE A 219 -7.72 -10.12 -17.47
N LEU A 220 -6.97 -9.55 -16.52
CA LEU A 220 -6.32 -8.24 -16.71
C LEU A 220 -5.29 -8.26 -17.84
N GLU A 221 -4.47 -9.32 -17.91
CA GLU A 221 -3.49 -9.50 -18.99
C GLU A 221 -4.14 -9.63 -20.37
N LYS A 222 -5.23 -10.41 -20.47
CA LYS A 222 -6.02 -10.51 -21.70
C LYS A 222 -6.65 -9.17 -22.10
N LEU A 223 -7.15 -8.41 -21.12
CA LEU A 223 -7.77 -7.12 -21.37
C LEU A 223 -6.75 -6.07 -21.87
N GLU A 224 -5.53 -6.10 -21.33
CA GLU A 224 -4.42 -5.28 -21.84
C GLU A 224 -4.03 -5.68 -23.28
N SER A 225 -3.93 -6.97 -23.57
CA SER A 225 -3.67 -7.47 -24.93
C SER A 225 -4.72 -7.00 -25.93
N VAL A 226 -6.00 -7.16 -25.60
CA VAL A 226 -7.12 -6.73 -26.47
C VAL A 226 -7.13 -5.21 -26.66
N GLN A 227 -6.80 -4.44 -25.61
CA GLN A 227 -6.67 -2.99 -25.72
C GLN A 227 -5.55 -2.60 -26.70
N ARG A 228 -4.39 -3.27 -26.62
CA ARG A 228 -3.26 -3.03 -27.53
C ARG A 228 -3.63 -3.35 -28.98
N GLU A 229 -4.29 -4.47 -29.21
CA GLU A 229 -4.79 -4.85 -30.55
C GLU A 229 -5.81 -3.84 -31.09
N LEU A 230 -6.69 -3.32 -30.24
CA LEU A 230 -7.65 -2.28 -30.61
C LEU A 230 -6.96 -0.97 -31.03
N ASP A 231 -5.92 -0.58 -30.29
CA ASP A 231 -5.13 0.63 -30.57
C ASP A 231 -4.32 0.46 -31.88
N GLU A 232 -3.67 -0.68 -32.07
CA GLU A 232 -2.95 -1.02 -33.32
C GLU A 232 -3.90 -1.04 -34.53
N ALA A 233 -5.06 -1.67 -34.40
CA ALA A 233 -6.08 -1.71 -35.44
C ALA A 233 -6.62 -0.31 -35.76
N SER A 234 -6.79 0.54 -34.75
CA SER A 234 -7.24 1.93 -34.93
C SER A 234 -6.19 2.77 -35.67
N VAL A 235 -4.90 2.61 -35.33
CA VAL A 235 -3.79 3.28 -36.03
C VAL A 235 -3.69 2.80 -37.48
N ALA A 236 -3.82 1.49 -37.73
CA ALA A 236 -3.79 0.93 -39.08
C ALA A 236 -4.96 1.45 -39.94
N ALA A 237 -6.17 1.49 -39.38
CA ALA A 237 -7.35 2.04 -40.05
C ALA A 237 -7.20 3.54 -40.41
N ALA A 238 -6.53 4.31 -39.54
CA ALA A 238 -6.24 5.73 -39.79
C ALA A 238 -5.16 5.92 -40.88
N ALA A 239 -4.13 5.08 -40.90
CA ALA A 239 -3.06 5.15 -41.89
C ALA A 239 -3.52 4.71 -43.28
N GLN A 240 -4.36 3.67 -43.35
CA GLN A 240 -4.88 3.11 -44.59
C GLN A 240 -6.35 2.74 -44.42
N PRO A 241 -7.29 3.64 -44.78
CA PRO A 241 -8.72 3.35 -44.71
C PRO A 241 -9.07 2.08 -45.50
N GLY A 242 -9.68 1.11 -44.82
CA GLY A 242 -10.04 -0.20 -45.37
C GLY A 242 -9.01 -1.32 -45.14
N SER A 243 -7.85 -1.05 -44.55
CA SER A 243 -6.86 -2.07 -44.17
C SER A 243 -7.33 -2.98 -43.03
N VAL A 244 -8.19 -2.46 -42.15
CA VAL A 244 -8.83 -3.20 -41.07
C VAL A 244 -10.32 -3.31 -41.36
N SER A 245 -10.85 -4.53 -41.33
CA SER A 245 -12.28 -4.73 -41.51
C SER A 245 -13.04 -4.20 -40.29
N GLU A 246 -14.17 -3.53 -40.51
CA GLU A 246 -15.07 -3.08 -39.43
C GLU A 246 -15.49 -4.25 -38.52
N HIS A 247 -15.61 -5.44 -39.09
CA HIS A 247 -15.88 -6.67 -38.37
C HIS A 247 -14.79 -7.04 -37.35
N THR A 248 -13.51 -6.81 -37.67
CA THR A 248 -12.38 -7.05 -36.74
C THR A 248 -12.46 -6.11 -35.54
N LEU A 249 -12.72 -4.82 -35.76
CA LEU A 249 -12.87 -3.84 -34.68
C LEU A 249 -14.07 -4.16 -33.78
N TYR A 250 -15.20 -4.55 -34.39
CA TYR A 250 -16.38 -4.98 -33.65
C TYR A 250 -16.09 -6.20 -32.76
N LYS A 251 -15.40 -7.21 -33.30
CA LYS A 251 -15.02 -8.43 -32.56
C LYS A 251 -14.11 -8.13 -31.36
N LEU A 252 -13.10 -7.25 -31.53
CA LEU A 252 -12.22 -6.82 -30.44
C LEU A 252 -12.97 -6.04 -29.37
N ALA A 253 -13.90 -5.16 -29.78
CA ALA A 253 -14.74 -4.42 -28.83
C ALA A 253 -15.66 -5.35 -28.02
N GLU A 254 -16.28 -6.35 -28.68
CA GLU A 254 -17.11 -7.36 -28.02
C GLU A 254 -16.30 -8.21 -27.04
N GLU A 255 -15.10 -8.65 -27.43
CA GLU A 255 -14.19 -9.39 -26.58
C GLU A 255 -13.73 -8.59 -25.35
N LYS A 256 -13.42 -7.30 -25.53
CA LYS A 256 -13.13 -6.37 -24.43
C LYS A 256 -14.31 -6.30 -23.46
N SER A 257 -15.54 -6.11 -23.96
CA SER A 257 -16.74 -6.07 -23.12
C SER A 257 -16.95 -7.36 -22.32
N ARG A 258 -16.74 -8.53 -22.95
CA ARG A 258 -16.82 -9.84 -22.28
C ARG A 258 -15.80 -9.98 -21.16
N LEU A 259 -14.54 -9.58 -21.38
CA LEU A 259 -13.49 -9.64 -20.37
C LEU A 259 -13.75 -8.68 -19.19
N VAL A 260 -14.28 -7.49 -19.46
CA VAL A 260 -14.72 -6.55 -18.39
C VAL A 260 -15.80 -7.18 -17.51
N GLU A 261 -16.79 -7.84 -18.12
CA GLU A 261 -17.85 -8.51 -17.37
C GLU A 261 -17.28 -9.66 -16.51
N GLU A 262 -16.40 -10.49 -17.08
CA GLU A 262 -15.75 -11.59 -16.36
C GLU A 262 -14.88 -11.09 -15.20
N LEU A 263 -14.17 -9.96 -15.37
CA LEU A 263 -13.40 -9.31 -14.31
C LEU A 263 -14.31 -8.87 -13.16
N GLY A 264 -15.46 -8.28 -13.47
CA GLY A 264 -16.46 -7.88 -12.49
C GLY A 264 -16.96 -9.08 -11.68
N GLN A 265 -17.34 -10.17 -12.35
CA GLN A 265 -17.81 -11.40 -11.69
C GLN A 265 -16.74 -12.05 -10.80
N THR A 266 -15.49 -12.10 -11.28
CA THR A 266 -14.35 -12.65 -10.53
C THR A 266 -14.09 -11.82 -9.27
N THR A 267 -14.18 -10.50 -9.37
CA THR A 267 -14.00 -9.59 -8.23
C THR A 267 -15.09 -9.76 -7.18
N VAL A 268 -16.36 -9.90 -7.59
CA VAL A 268 -17.47 -10.19 -6.66
C VAL A 268 -17.25 -11.50 -5.93
N SER A 269 -16.75 -12.52 -6.63
CA SER A 269 -16.43 -13.83 -6.06
C SER A 269 -15.30 -13.73 -5.03
N LEU A 270 -14.22 -13.00 -5.34
CA LEU A 270 -13.12 -12.71 -4.41
C LEU A 270 -13.63 -12.09 -3.11
N LEU A 271 -14.45 -11.04 -3.21
CA LEU A 271 -14.99 -10.35 -2.04
C LEU A 271 -15.88 -11.26 -1.20
N LYS A 272 -16.64 -12.16 -1.83
CA LYS A 272 -17.49 -13.12 -1.13
C LYS A 272 -16.64 -14.16 -0.39
N ALA A 273 -15.60 -14.68 -1.03
CA ALA A 273 -14.66 -15.61 -0.41
C ALA A 273 -13.90 -14.94 0.75
N GLU A 274 -13.48 -13.69 0.58
CA GLU A 274 -12.78 -12.92 1.62
C GLU A 274 -13.68 -12.65 2.84
N SER A 275 -14.95 -12.31 2.59
CA SER A 275 -15.95 -12.16 3.64
C SER A 275 -16.19 -13.47 4.40
N ALA A 276 -16.27 -14.60 3.69
CA ALA A 276 -16.46 -15.91 4.30
C ALA A 276 -15.23 -16.36 5.11
N ALA A 277 -14.02 -16.02 4.65
CA ALA A 277 -12.78 -16.26 5.39
C ALA A 277 -12.73 -15.41 6.67
N SER A 278 -13.10 -14.13 6.57
CA SER A 278 -13.09 -13.19 7.70
C SER A 278 -14.12 -13.55 8.78
N GLU A 279 -15.31 -14.02 8.39
CA GLU A 279 -16.37 -14.44 9.33
C GLU A 279 -15.93 -15.64 10.18
N LYS A 280 -15.19 -16.59 9.59
CA LYS A 280 -14.66 -17.76 10.31
C LYS A 280 -13.59 -17.40 11.34
N VAL A 281 -12.78 -16.36 11.07
CA VAL A 281 -11.77 -15.87 12.01
C VAL A 281 -12.42 -15.23 13.24
N LEU A 282 -13.57 -14.58 13.08
CA LEU A 282 -14.29 -13.93 14.17
C LEU A 282 -14.88 -14.91 15.19
N ILE A 283 -15.29 -16.10 14.74
CA ILE A 283 -15.91 -17.12 15.61
C ILE A 283 -14.86 -17.84 16.50
N GLY A 284 -13.57 -17.72 16.17
CA GLY A 284 -12.47 -18.40 16.87
C GLY A 284 -11.73 -17.60 17.95
N LYS A 285 -11.98 -16.29 18.11
CA LYS A 285 -11.28 -15.47 19.11
C LYS A 285 -12.08 -15.33 20.41
N PRO A 286 -11.52 -15.66 21.59
CA PRO A 286 -12.13 -15.29 22.85
C PRO A 286 -12.16 -13.76 22.99
N ALA A 287 -13.26 -13.25 23.53
CA ALA A 287 -13.51 -11.83 23.73
C ALA A 287 -12.57 -11.24 24.79
N ASP A 288 -11.37 -10.85 24.40
CA ASP A 288 -10.54 -9.94 25.20
C ASP A 288 -10.25 -8.69 24.37
N GLY A 289 -10.72 -7.56 24.91
CA GLY A 289 -10.70 -6.25 24.25
C GLY A 289 -9.29 -5.67 24.18
N GLY A 290 -8.80 -5.46 22.96
CA GLY A 290 -7.54 -4.79 22.71
C GLY A 290 -7.60 -4.01 21.39
N GLU A 291 -7.32 -2.72 21.50
CA GLU A 291 -7.42 -1.66 20.50
C GLU A 291 -6.63 -1.95 19.20
N ASN A 292 -7.31 -2.23 18.10
CA ASN A 292 -6.72 -2.26 16.75
C ASN A 292 -7.61 -1.54 15.71
N GLY A 293 -8.27 -0.46 16.11
CA GLY A 293 -9.29 0.21 15.30
C GLY A 293 -8.80 1.00 14.08
N LEU A 294 -7.50 1.29 13.94
CA LEU A 294 -6.97 2.11 12.84
C LEU A 294 -6.71 1.30 11.56
N GLY A 295 -6.23 0.07 11.67
CA GLY A 295 -6.01 -0.82 10.52
C GLY A 295 -7.32 -1.24 9.86
N GLU A 296 -8.33 -1.56 10.67
CA GLU A 296 -9.67 -1.94 10.20
C GLU A 296 -10.36 -0.79 9.44
N LEU A 297 -10.20 0.46 9.89
CA LEU A 297 -10.78 1.63 9.23
C LEU A 297 -10.15 1.91 7.86
N TRP A 298 -8.85 1.68 7.69
CA TRP A 298 -8.18 1.87 6.39
C TRP A 298 -8.57 0.79 5.38
N THR A 299 -8.63 -0.47 5.80
CA THR A 299 -9.12 -1.57 4.93
C THR A 299 -10.58 -1.42 4.53
N LEU A 300 -11.44 -0.84 5.39
CA LEU A 300 -12.82 -0.51 5.03
C LEU A 300 -12.89 0.64 4.02
N TYR A 301 -11.98 1.62 4.10
CA TYR A 301 -11.87 2.74 3.18
C TYR A 301 -11.39 2.31 1.77
N GLU A 302 -10.42 1.41 1.68
CA GLU A 302 -9.97 0.86 0.38
C GLU A 302 -11.02 -0.05 -0.27
N LYS A 303 -11.73 -0.86 0.53
CA LYS A 303 -12.90 -1.65 0.07
C LYS A 303 -14.06 -0.77 -0.42
N GLN A 304 -14.18 0.45 0.12
CA GLN A 304 -15.18 1.45 -0.27
C GLN A 304 -14.83 2.12 -1.62
N HIS A 305 -13.55 2.38 -1.89
CA HIS A 305 -13.08 3.04 -3.12
C HIS A 305 -13.33 2.20 -4.39
N PHE A 306 -13.19 0.88 -4.31
CA PHE A 306 -13.28 -0.01 -5.48
C PHE A 306 -14.74 -0.29 -5.95
N LYS A 307 -15.74 -0.11 -5.08
CA LYS A 307 -17.17 -0.35 -5.43
C LYS A 307 -17.88 0.88 -6.01
N GLU A 308 -17.37 2.09 -5.77
CA GLU A 308 -17.93 3.33 -6.33
C GLU A 308 -17.72 3.42 -7.85
N THR A 309 -16.61 2.91 -8.38
CA THR A 309 -16.31 2.90 -9.83
C THR A 309 -17.24 1.96 -10.60
N GLU A 310 -17.59 0.81 -10.03
CA GLU A 310 -18.48 -0.19 -10.64
C GLU A 310 -19.93 0.33 -10.82
N ASN A 311 -20.43 1.15 -9.89
CA ASN A 311 -21.78 1.72 -9.96
C ASN A 311 -21.91 2.85 -11.00
N ILE A 312 -20.85 3.62 -11.21
CA ILE A 312 -20.82 4.68 -12.23
C ILE A 312 -20.83 4.07 -13.64
N GLU A 313 -20.07 2.99 -13.86
CA GLU A 313 -20.06 2.27 -15.14
C GLU A 313 -21.40 1.61 -15.47
N LYS A 314 -22.12 1.08 -14.47
CA LYS A 314 -23.49 0.57 -14.66
C LYS A 314 -24.46 1.67 -15.10
N VAL A 315 -24.37 2.88 -14.55
CA VAL A 315 -25.20 4.03 -14.98
C VAL A 315 -24.85 4.45 -16.41
N HIS A 316 -23.57 4.40 -16.80
CA HIS A 316 -23.16 4.64 -18.19
C HIS A 316 -23.72 3.61 -19.18
N HIS A 317 -23.85 2.34 -18.78
CA HIS A 317 -24.43 1.29 -19.62
C HIS A 317 -25.94 1.50 -19.91
N TYR A 318 -26.68 2.16 -19.00
CA TYR A 318 -28.10 2.50 -19.20
C TYR A 318 -28.34 3.85 -19.88
N ALA A 319 -27.30 4.64 -20.14
CA ALA A 319 -27.41 5.96 -20.77
C ALA A 319 -27.73 5.93 -22.28
N SER A 320 -27.81 4.74 -22.90
CA SER A 320 -28.23 4.54 -24.30
C SER A 320 -29.73 4.79 -24.56
N VAL A 321 -30.48 5.24 -23.54
CA VAL A 321 -31.91 5.54 -23.65
C VAL A 321 -32.10 7.07 -23.69
N GLU A 322 -32.53 7.62 -24.82
CA GLU A 322 -32.57 9.06 -25.13
C GLU A 322 -33.18 9.96 -24.04
N HIS A 323 -34.13 9.47 -23.25
CA HIS A 323 -34.78 10.26 -22.18
C HIS A 323 -33.98 10.33 -20.86
N LEU A 324 -32.89 9.57 -20.72
CA LEU A 324 -32.01 9.59 -19.55
C LEU A 324 -30.74 10.42 -19.77
N GLN A 325 -30.49 10.89 -21.00
CA GLN A 325 -29.31 11.70 -21.34
C GLN A 325 -29.12 12.95 -20.45
N PRO A 326 -30.17 13.74 -20.14
CA PRO A 326 -30.02 14.91 -19.28
C PRO A 326 -29.57 14.54 -17.85
N ILE A 327 -30.14 13.46 -17.31
CA ILE A 327 -29.82 12.96 -15.97
C ILE A 327 -28.40 12.41 -15.93
N ALA A 328 -27.98 11.67 -16.96
CA ALA A 328 -26.61 11.17 -17.08
C ALA A 328 -25.59 12.30 -17.17
N LYS A 329 -25.90 13.36 -17.93
CA LYS A 329 -25.05 14.56 -18.03
C LYS A 329 -24.89 15.26 -16.67
N GLU A 330 -25.98 15.41 -15.93
CA GLU A 330 -25.98 16.04 -14.60
C GLU A 330 -25.23 15.19 -13.56
N LEU A 331 -25.42 13.86 -13.59
CA LEU A 331 -24.65 12.91 -12.78
C LEU A 331 -23.16 12.96 -13.06
N ASN A 332 -22.75 13.06 -14.34
CA ASN A 332 -21.34 13.19 -14.70
C ASN A 332 -20.74 14.50 -14.18
N GLN A 333 -21.47 15.60 -14.26
CA GLN A 333 -21.03 16.90 -13.72
C GLN A 333 -20.87 16.85 -12.20
N LEU A 334 -21.83 16.25 -11.49
CA LEU A 334 -21.76 16.10 -10.04
C LEU A 334 -20.67 15.11 -9.61
N SER A 335 -20.44 14.05 -10.38
CA SER A 335 -19.33 13.11 -10.17
C SER A 335 -17.97 13.81 -10.34
N ALA A 336 -17.81 14.61 -11.41
CA ALA A 336 -16.61 15.43 -11.60
C ALA A 336 -16.42 16.45 -10.47
N LYS A 337 -17.50 17.13 -10.03
CA LYS A 337 -17.45 18.05 -8.88
C LYS A 337 -17.08 17.33 -7.59
N LYS A 338 -17.61 16.13 -7.36
CA LYS A 338 -17.27 15.26 -6.21
C LYS A 338 -15.78 14.93 -6.20
N GLN A 339 -15.24 14.49 -7.34
CA GLN A 339 -13.82 14.14 -7.44
C GLN A 339 -12.92 15.35 -7.20
N LEU A 340 -13.26 16.49 -7.79
CA LEU A 340 -12.54 17.75 -7.57
C LEU A 340 -12.54 18.16 -6.09
N LEU A 341 -13.70 18.12 -5.43
CA LEU A 341 -13.81 18.43 -4.00
C LEU A 341 -13.02 17.44 -3.12
N ARG A 342 -12.92 16.16 -3.50
CA ARG A 342 -12.08 15.18 -2.80
C ARG A 342 -10.60 15.55 -2.90
N THR A 343 -10.10 15.81 -4.11
CA THR A 343 -8.69 16.21 -4.31
C THR A 343 -8.35 17.50 -3.55
N TYR A 344 -9.27 18.47 -3.51
CA TYR A 344 -9.08 19.68 -2.69
C TYR A 344 -9.05 19.37 -1.19
N LEU A 345 -9.92 18.46 -0.71
CA LEU A 345 -9.96 18.08 0.69
C LEU A 345 -8.68 17.33 1.11
N GLU A 346 -8.16 16.44 0.27
CA GLU A 346 -6.89 15.72 0.48
C GLU A 346 -5.71 16.70 0.50
N SER A 347 -5.63 17.61 -0.48
CA SER A 347 -4.57 18.62 -0.52
C SER A 347 -4.62 19.57 0.69
N ASN A 348 -5.82 19.99 1.11
CA ASN A 348 -5.99 20.81 2.31
C ASN A 348 -5.63 20.02 3.59
N TRP A 349 -5.89 18.71 3.64
CA TRP A 349 -5.46 17.84 4.74
C TRP A 349 -3.94 17.80 4.86
N ASP A 350 -3.24 17.56 3.76
CA ASP A 350 -1.78 17.53 3.73
C ASP A 350 -1.18 18.89 4.15
N ALA A 351 -1.76 19.99 3.65
CA ALA A 351 -1.33 21.35 4.02
C ALA A 351 -1.54 21.62 5.52
N LEU A 352 -2.67 21.17 6.10
CA LEU A 352 -2.94 21.31 7.52
C LEU A 352 -1.98 20.45 8.37
N GLN A 353 -1.70 19.21 7.96
CA GLN A 353 -0.73 18.35 8.65
C GLN A 353 0.68 18.96 8.61
N GLN A 354 1.13 19.43 7.44
CA GLN A 354 2.42 20.11 7.31
C GLN A 354 2.51 21.36 8.18
N ALA A 355 1.46 22.19 8.18
CA ALA A 355 1.39 23.38 9.02
C ALA A 355 1.44 23.03 10.53
N GLN A 356 0.78 21.95 10.95
CA GLN A 356 0.83 21.47 12.33
C GLN A 356 2.22 20.94 12.72
N ILE A 357 2.88 20.20 11.82
CA ILE A 357 4.25 19.72 12.02
C ILE A 357 5.22 20.89 12.15
N LEU A 358 5.14 21.88 11.25
CA LEU A 358 5.98 23.07 11.30
C LEU A 358 5.75 23.88 12.60
N ALA A 359 4.49 24.05 13.01
CA ALA A 359 4.17 24.72 14.27
C ALA A 359 4.70 23.97 15.51
N ALA A 360 4.80 22.63 15.45
CA ALA A 360 5.37 21.82 16.52
C ALA A 360 6.91 21.89 16.57
N ILE A 361 7.57 21.98 15.41
CA ILE A 361 9.02 22.11 15.30
C ILE A 361 9.48 23.51 15.72
N ASP A 362 8.79 24.55 15.23
CA ASP A 362 9.11 25.94 15.48
C ASP A 362 7.83 26.74 15.82
N PRO A 363 7.49 26.89 17.12
CA PRO A 363 6.32 27.62 17.61
C PRO A 363 6.39 29.12 17.26
N GLY A 364 6.04 29.45 16.02
CA GLY A 364 6.13 30.80 15.45
C GLY A 364 6.24 30.80 13.93
N SER A 365 6.71 29.69 13.35
CA SER A 365 6.83 29.49 11.90
C SER A 365 5.50 29.51 11.15
N VAL A 366 4.41 29.12 11.83
CA VAL A 366 3.05 29.11 11.28
C VAL A 366 2.16 29.96 12.18
N SER A 367 1.52 30.98 11.61
CA SER A 367 0.58 31.80 12.37
C SER A 367 -0.67 31.00 12.73
N GLU A 368 -1.21 31.22 13.93
CA GLU A 368 -2.49 30.62 14.37
C GLU A 368 -3.62 30.94 13.37
N HIS A 369 -3.58 32.13 12.77
CA HIS A 369 -4.46 32.53 11.69
C HIS A 369 -4.41 31.56 10.49
N LYS A 370 -3.23 31.08 10.09
CA LYS A 370 -3.09 30.17 8.95
C LYS A 370 -3.68 28.79 9.24
N LEU A 371 -3.48 28.27 10.45
CA LEU A 371 -4.12 27.02 10.90
C LEU A 371 -5.64 27.16 10.95
N GLN A 372 -6.14 28.30 11.42
CA GLN A 372 -7.57 28.59 11.46
C GLN A 372 -8.17 28.70 10.05
N GLU A 373 -7.48 29.36 9.11
CA GLU A 373 -7.88 29.47 7.71
C GLU A 373 -8.02 28.08 7.05
N LEU A 374 -7.00 27.22 7.18
CA LEU A 374 -7.01 25.87 6.62
C LEU A 374 -8.12 24.99 7.24
N SER A 375 -8.38 25.15 8.54
CA SER A 375 -9.46 24.45 9.24
C SER A 375 -10.86 24.90 8.78
N GLU A 376 -11.05 26.20 8.55
CA GLU A 376 -12.33 26.72 8.03
C GLU A 376 -12.55 26.31 6.57
N GLU A 377 -11.50 26.35 5.75
CA GLU A 377 -11.53 25.86 4.37
C GLU A 377 -11.94 24.38 4.32
N ARG A 378 -11.35 23.53 5.16
CA ARG A 378 -11.73 22.13 5.29
C ARG A 378 -13.21 21.96 5.63
N ARG A 379 -13.72 22.74 6.59
CA ARG A 379 -15.13 22.68 6.99
C ARG A 379 -16.05 23.06 5.83
N ASN A 380 -15.66 24.05 5.03
CA ASN A 380 -16.44 24.48 3.87
C ASN A 380 -16.41 23.45 2.73
N LEU A 381 -15.25 22.86 2.44
CA LEU A 381 -15.10 21.76 1.46
C LEU A 381 -15.95 20.54 1.86
N SER A 382 -15.93 20.18 3.15
CA SER A 382 -16.76 19.11 3.70
C SER A 382 -18.26 19.36 3.51
N LYS A 383 -18.73 20.59 3.77
CA LYS A 383 -20.15 20.98 3.54
C LYS A 383 -20.53 20.89 2.07
N GLU A 384 -19.70 21.40 1.15
CA GLU A 384 -19.95 21.32 -0.28
C GLU A 384 -19.94 19.87 -0.79
N LEU A 385 -19.01 19.04 -0.30
CA LEU A 385 -18.97 17.62 -0.66
C LEU A 385 -20.26 16.92 -0.23
N LYS A 386 -20.72 17.16 1.00
CA LYS A 386 -21.99 16.63 1.52
C LYS A 386 -23.18 17.07 0.66
N LYS A 387 -23.19 18.33 0.20
CA LYS A 387 -24.23 18.84 -0.69
C LYS A 387 -24.22 18.12 -2.05
N VAL A 388 -23.05 17.94 -2.65
CA VAL A 388 -22.91 17.20 -3.93
C VAL A 388 -23.40 15.76 -3.80
N PHE A 389 -23.06 15.08 -2.71
CA PHE A 389 -23.60 13.73 -2.44
C PHE A 389 -25.13 13.72 -2.34
N GLN A 390 -25.72 14.71 -1.65
CA GLN A 390 -27.17 14.82 -1.54
C GLN A 390 -27.83 15.06 -2.90
N GLU A 391 -27.23 15.90 -3.76
CA GLU A 391 -27.72 16.16 -5.12
C GLU A 391 -27.65 14.88 -5.99
N ILE A 392 -26.56 14.12 -5.91
CA ILE A 392 -26.42 12.82 -6.58
C ILE A 392 -27.54 11.85 -6.14
N LEU A 393 -27.81 11.78 -4.83
CA LEU A 393 -28.86 10.91 -4.30
C LEU A 393 -30.25 11.32 -4.79
N VAL A 394 -30.56 12.61 -4.83
CA VAL A 394 -31.85 13.11 -5.33
C VAL A 394 -32.02 12.78 -6.81
N LEU A 395 -30.97 12.94 -7.63
CA LEU A 395 -31.02 12.59 -9.05
C LEU A 395 -31.20 11.08 -9.26
N GLN A 396 -30.50 10.25 -8.49
CA GLN A 396 -30.65 8.80 -8.54
C GLN A 396 -32.07 8.37 -8.13
N GLN A 397 -32.67 9.01 -7.11
CA GLN A 397 -34.05 8.77 -6.71
C GLN A 397 -35.03 9.13 -7.83
N GLY A 398 -34.90 10.32 -8.41
CA GLY A 398 -35.76 10.77 -9.51
C GLY A 398 -35.63 9.91 -10.77
N ALA A 399 -34.42 9.42 -11.07
CA ALA A 399 -34.19 8.48 -12.16
C ALA A 399 -34.86 7.11 -11.91
N SER A 400 -34.71 6.60 -10.69
CA SER A 400 -35.29 5.32 -10.26
C SER A 400 -36.82 5.35 -10.26
N GLU A 401 -37.45 6.44 -9.82
CA GLU A 401 -38.92 6.60 -9.85
C GLU A 401 -39.47 6.67 -11.28
N LYS A 402 -38.81 7.41 -12.17
CA LYS A 402 -39.17 7.45 -13.60
C LYS A 402 -39.02 6.09 -14.28
N PHE A 403 -38.06 5.29 -13.85
CA PHE A 403 -37.84 3.94 -14.36
C PHE A 403 -38.90 2.95 -13.83
N LEU A 404 -39.21 3.01 -12.53
CA LEU A 404 -40.25 2.19 -11.88
C LEU A 404 -41.65 2.42 -12.47
N ALA A 405 -41.96 3.66 -12.88
CA ALA A 405 -43.23 3.97 -13.55
C ALA A 405 -43.40 3.29 -14.92
N ARG A 406 -42.34 2.72 -15.51
CA ARG A 406 -42.36 2.16 -16.88
C ARG A 406 -42.27 0.64 -16.96
N GLN A 407 -41.83 -0.07 -15.92
CA GLN A 407 -41.86 -1.54 -15.87
C GLN A 407 -42.03 -2.07 -14.44
N PRO A 408 -43.16 -2.72 -14.11
CA PRO A 408 -43.38 -3.33 -12.80
C PRO A 408 -42.79 -4.76 -12.81
N GLY A 409 -41.56 -4.90 -12.34
CA GLY A 409 -41.00 -6.20 -11.97
C GLY A 409 -40.54 -6.15 -10.53
N GLU A 410 -41.16 -6.93 -9.65
CA GLU A 410 -40.91 -6.93 -8.18
C GLU A 410 -39.43 -7.15 -7.84
N ASP A 411 -38.72 -7.95 -8.64
CA ASP A 411 -37.28 -8.23 -8.44
C ASP A 411 -36.39 -7.00 -8.65
N LYS A 412 -36.70 -6.17 -9.66
CA LYS A 412 -35.96 -4.92 -9.92
C LYS A 412 -36.21 -3.89 -8.81
N GLN A 413 -37.42 -3.88 -8.25
CA GLN A 413 -37.77 -2.99 -7.15
C GLN A 413 -37.02 -3.37 -5.86
N LYS A 414 -36.88 -4.67 -5.58
CA LYS A 414 -36.09 -5.17 -4.44
C LYS A 414 -34.61 -4.81 -4.60
N GLN A 415 -34.05 -4.98 -5.79
CA GLN A 415 -32.65 -4.61 -6.08
C GLN A 415 -32.39 -3.11 -5.92
N LEU A 416 -33.27 -2.25 -6.45
CA LEU A 416 -33.15 -0.80 -6.30
C LEU A 416 -33.30 -0.35 -4.84
N THR A 417 -34.17 -1.00 -4.08
CA THR A 417 -34.38 -0.70 -2.66
C THR A 417 -33.13 -1.04 -1.84
N GLU A 418 -32.50 -2.17 -2.15
CA GLU A 418 -31.27 -2.58 -1.46
C GLU A 418 -30.08 -1.69 -1.84
N GLN A 419 -29.98 -1.28 -3.11
CA GLN A 419 -28.99 -0.28 -3.55
C GLN A 419 -29.19 1.08 -2.84
N ARG A 420 -30.44 1.51 -2.63
CA ARG A 420 -30.75 2.73 -1.87
C ARG A 420 -30.30 2.65 -0.41
N LYS A 421 -30.61 1.55 0.27
CA LYS A 421 -30.17 1.34 1.67
C LYS A 421 -28.65 1.38 1.78
N HIS A 422 -27.96 0.77 0.83
CA HIS A 422 -26.50 0.76 0.80
C HIS A 422 -25.92 2.17 0.62
N LEU A 423 -26.38 2.92 -0.40
CA LEU A 423 -25.94 4.31 -0.65
C LEU A 423 -26.22 5.24 0.53
N THR A 424 -27.34 5.05 1.22
CA THR A 424 -27.67 5.81 2.43
C THR A 424 -26.73 5.46 3.58
N ALA A 425 -26.46 4.16 3.81
CA ALA A 425 -25.50 3.72 4.83
C ALA A 425 -24.08 4.23 4.55
N GLU A 426 -23.69 4.29 3.28
CA GLU A 426 -22.39 4.81 2.83
C GLU A 426 -22.23 6.32 3.08
N LEU A 427 -23.30 7.10 2.82
CA LEU A 427 -23.33 8.52 3.15
C LEU A 427 -23.19 8.73 4.66
N GLU A 428 -23.93 7.96 5.46
CA GLU A 428 -23.84 8.03 6.92
C GLU A 428 -22.45 7.67 7.44
N ALA A 429 -21.79 6.66 6.86
CA ALA A 429 -20.43 6.27 7.22
C ALA A 429 -19.41 7.38 6.89
N THR A 430 -19.49 7.96 5.70
CA THR A 430 -18.62 9.05 5.27
C THR A 430 -18.79 10.28 6.17
N VAL A 431 -20.04 10.65 6.48
CA VAL A 431 -20.33 11.75 7.41
C VAL A 431 -19.79 11.47 8.81
N LYS A 432 -19.94 10.24 9.32
CA LYS A 432 -19.38 9.83 10.63
C LYS A 432 -17.85 9.91 10.66
N ASN A 433 -17.18 9.50 9.59
CA ASN A 433 -15.72 9.57 9.50
C ASN A 433 -15.21 11.01 9.47
N ILE A 434 -15.86 11.89 8.70
CA ILE A 434 -15.59 13.32 8.71
C ILE A 434 -15.78 13.90 10.12
N GLN A 435 -16.90 13.59 10.78
CA GLN A 435 -17.18 14.06 12.14
C GLN A 435 -16.18 13.54 13.19
N ARG A 436 -15.67 12.32 13.04
CA ARG A 436 -14.59 11.79 13.89
C ARG A 436 -13.30 12.57 13.66
N ALA A 437 -12.93 12.79 12.40
CA ALA A 437 -11.73 13.55 12.06
C ALA A 437 -11.82 15.03 12.51
N GLU A 438 -13.01 15.63 12.52
CA GLU A 438 -13.25 16.96 13.09
C GLU A 438 -13.11 16.99 14.62
N ARG A 439 -13.61 15.94 15.31
CA ARG A 439 -13.42 15.77 16.76
C ARG A 439 -11.95 15.63 17.13
N TYR A 440 -11.21 14.76 16.45
CA TYR A 440 -9.78 14.59 16.68
C TYR A 440 -8.99 15.88 16.45
N ALA A 441 -9.28 16.61 15.38
CA ALA A 441 -8.63 17.91 15.14
C ALA A 441 -8.92 18.92 16.26
N SER A 442 -10.15 18.91 16.79
CA SER A 442 -10.56 19.78 17.90
C SER A 442 -9.90 19.39 19.22
N GLU A 443 -9.74 18.09 19.49
CA GLU A 443 -9.07 17.58 20.71
C GLU A 443 -7.56 17.87 20.69
N VAL A 444 -6.90 17.69 19.55
CA VAL A 444 -5.47 18.01 19.37
C VAL A 444 -5.20 19.51 19.57
N LEU A 445 -6.09 20.39 19.08
CA LEU A 445 -5.97 21.84 19.28
C LEU A 445 -6.13 22.26 20.75
N VAL A 446 -6.85 21.50 21.58
CA VAL A 446 -7.01 21.78 23.01
C VAL A 446 -5.73 21.44 23.79
N VAL A 447 -4.96 20.44 23.36
CA VAL A 447 -3.72 20.01 24.03
C VAL A 447 -2.54 20.96 23.75
N ILE A 448 -2.54 21.67 22.61
CA ILE A 448 -1.45 22.55 22.19
C ILE A 448 -1.56 23.97 22.78
N ARG A 449 -2.62 24.32 23.53
CA ARG A 449 -2.61 25.59 24.28
C ARG A 449 -1.48 25.57 25.29
N PRO A 450 -0.49 26.50 25.19
CA PRO A 450 0.52 26.62 26.21
C PRO A 450 -0.20 26.87 27.53
N SER A 451 0.01 26.00 28.51
CA SER A 451 -0.35 26.26 29.89
C SER A 451 0.45 27.47 30.35
N GLY A 452 -0.10 28.66 30.14
CA GLY A 452 0.46 29.90 30.67
C GLY A 452 0.49 29.83 32.19
N LYS A 453 1.65 29.45 32.72
CA LYS A 453 2.36 30.17 33.77
C LYS A 453 3.81 30.30 33.39
#